data_AF-W4KPU3-F1
#
_entry.id   AF-W4KPU3-F1
#
_cell.length_a   1.000
_cell.length_b   1.000
_cell.length_c   1.000
_cell.angle_alpha   90.00
_cell.angle_beta   90.00
_cell.angle_gamma   90.00
#
_symmetry.space_group_name_H-M   'P 1'
#
loop_
_entity.id
_entity.type
_entity.pdbx_description
1 polymer ?
#
loop_
_entity_poly.entity_id
_entity_poly.type
_entity_poly.pdbx_seq_one_letter_code
_entity_poly.pdbx_strand_id
1 'polypeptide(L)'
;MSSPVHPPYYVLISHSCQLTSTSTPLTSLSHPIIQYHYADDSPLSLLPRSLDEHVLMLDYNPSDATIARIQSLGGNFAVTRVKVTDAPGACTSEEELNRNNNMYILETTALGEDKSLVEGVDPQAILARFKQRNTVIRQVLDYCEPQSSLSGLRDNTLKPHSP
;
A
#
# COMPACT_ATOMS: atom_id res chain seq x y z
N MET A 1 -20.80 -10.36 19.01
CA MET A 1 -19.60 -9.85 19.71
C MET A 1 -18.42 -10.17 18.81
N SER A 2 -18.07 -9.28 17.87
CA SER A 2 -16.89 -9.46 17.02
C SER A 2 -15.66 -9.25 17.91
N SER A 3 -14.81 -10.25 18.05
CA SER A 3 -13.50 -10.08 18.69
C SER A 3 -12.75 -8.94 17.98
N PRO A 4 -11.99 -8.10 18.71
CA PRO A 4 -11.16 -7.09 18.07
C PRO A 4 -10.16 -7.80 17.15
N VAL A 5 -10.16 -7.42 15.87
CA VAL A 5 -9.18 -7.94 14.92
C VAL A 5 -7.80 -7.46 15.38
N HIS A 6 -6.86 -8.40 15.49
CA HIS A 6 -5.49 -8.09 15.87
C HIS A 6 -4.87 -7.06 14.92
N PRO A 7 -3.88 -6.26 15.37
CA PRO A 7 -3.26 -5.27 14.51
C PRO A 7 -2.56 -5.94 13.30
N PRO A 8 -2.41 -5.22 12.18
CA PRO A 8 -1.77 -5.73 10.96
C PRO A 8 -0.39 -6.31 11.22
N TYR A 9 -0.20 -7.61 10.97
CA TYR A 9 1.07 -8.30 11.23
C TYR A 9 1.86 -8.57 9.95
N TYR A 10 1.19 -8.98 8.87
CA TYR A 10 1.82 -9.28 7.59
C TYR A 10 1.79 -8.03 6.70
N VAL A 11 2.90 -7.29 6.65
CA VAL A 11 3.03 -6.08 5.82
C VAL A 11 4.20 -6.26 4.84
N LEU A 12 3.94 -5.94 3.57
CA LEU A 12 4.91 -5.92 2.48
C LEU A 12 4.87 -4.57 1.78
N ILE A 13 6.04 -4.04 1.42
CA ILE A 13 6.14 -2.86 0.58
C ILE A 13 6.59 -3.29 -0.81
N SER A 14 5.82 -2.90 -1.82
CA SER A 14 6.17 -3.01 -3.23
C SER A 14 6.65 -1.65 -3.71
N HIS A 15 7.94 -1.50 -3.92
CA HIS A 15 8.52 -0.30 -4.48
C HIS A 15 8.57 -0.40 -5.99
N SER A 16 8.02 0.58 -6.68
CA SER A 16 8.16 0.75 -8.12
C SER A 16 9.07 1.93 -8.42
N CYS A 17 10.17 1.68 -9.12
CA CYS A 17 11.02 2.75 -9.64
C CYS A 17 10.84 2.85 -11.15
N GLN A 18 10.37 4.01 -11.61
CA GLN A 18 10.20 4.29 -13.03
C GLN A 18 11.44 5.03 -13.54
N LEU A 19 12.44 4.29 -13.99
CA LEU A 19 13.58 4.82 -14.72
C LEU A 19 13.13 5.26 -16.12
N THR A 20 13.68 6.37 -16.61
CA THR A 20 13.22 7.14 -17.77
C THR A 20 12.82 6.33 -19.02
N SER A 21 11.66 6.71 -19.56
CA SER A 21 11.12 6.62 -20.93
C SER A 21 11.05 5.30 -21.73
N THR A 22 11.73 4.19 -21.40
CA THR A 22 11.57 2.94 -22.21
C THR A 22 11.68 1.63 -21.45
N SER A 23 11.92 1.65 -20.13
CA SER A 23 12.06 0.45 -19.32
C SER A 23 10.74 0.06 -18.65
N THR A 24 10.45 -1.24 -18.60
CA THR A 24 9.46 -1.79 -17.65
C THR A 24 9.79 -1.29 -16.23
N PRO A 25 8.80 -0.90 -15.41
CA PRO A 25 9.04 -0.45 -14.05
C PRO A 25 9.75 -1.55 -13.27
N LEU A 26 10.85 -1.21 -12.61
CA LEU A 26 11.53 -2.15 -11.71
C LEU A 26 10.72 -2.20 -10.42
N THR A 27 10.22 -3.38 -10.08
CA THR A 27 9.53 -3.62 -8.82
C THR A 27 10.45 -4.36 -7.86
N SER A 28 10.54 -3.88 -6.62
CA SER A 28 11.20 -4.58 -5.52
C SER A 28 10.23 -4.76 -4.36
N LEU A 29 10.32 -5.88 -3.67
CA LEU A 29 9.52 -6.18 -2.48
C LEU A 29 10.43 -6.11 -1.25
N SER A 30 9.95 -5.45 -0.19
CA SER A 30 10.68 -5.30 1.06
C SER A 30 9.75 -5.49 2.27
N HIS A 31 10.34 -5.90 3.40
CA HIS A 31 9.66 -5.96 4.68
C HIS A 31 9.98 -4.70 5.49
N PRO A 32 8.97 -3.94 5.94
CA PRO A 32 9.19 -2.81 6.82
C PRO A 32 9.46 -3.27 8.26
N ILE A 33 10.09 -2.38 9.03
CA ILE A 33 10.02 -2.44 10.48
C ILE A 33 8.66 -1.89 10.88
N ILE A 34 7.83 -2.71 11.53
CA ILE A 34 6.48 -2.32 11.95
C ILE A 34 6.54 -1.76 13.38
N GLN A 35 6.01 -0.56 13.57
CA GLN A 35 5.81 0.05 14.87
C GLN A 35 4.33 0.39 15.04
N TYR A 36 3.74 -0.09 16.13
CA TYR A 36 2.34 0.20 16.46
C TYR A 36 2.29 1.43 17.34
N HIS A 37 1.43 2.37 16.96
CA HIS A 37 1.15 3.56 17.75
C HIS A 37 -0.33 3.58 18.13
N TYR A 38 -0.58 3.86 19.40
CA TYR A 38 -1.93 3.94 19.97
C TYR A 38 -2.31 5.40 20.24
N ALA A 39 -3.59 5.63 20.56
CA ALA A 39 -4.13 6.98 20.71
C ALA A 39 -3.50 7.79 21.86
N ASP A 40 -2.87 7.10 22.81
CA ASP A 40 -2.18 7.67 23.97
C ASP A 40 -0.68 7.92 23.73
N ASP A 41 -0.13 7.51 22.59
CA ASP A 41 1.26 7.77 22.23
C ASP A 41 1.49 9.23 21.80
N SER A 42 2.72 9.72 21.99
CA SER A 42 3.11 11.05 21.53
C SER A 42 3.15 11.12 20.00
N PRO A 43 2.55 12.13 19.34
CA PRO A 43 2.62 12.26 17.88
C PRO A 43 4.04 12.50 17.36
N LEU A 44 4.96 12.92 18.23
CA LEU A 44 6.37 13.14 17.88
C LEU A 44 7.11 11.82 17.59
N SER A 45 6.61 10.68 18.06
CA SER A 45 7.23 9.38 17.77
C SER A 45 7.08 8.94 16.31
N LEU A 46 6.13 9.55 15.58
CA LEU A 46 5.84 9.25 14.17
C LEU A 46 6.78 9.99 13.20
N LEU A 47 7.57 10.94 13.70
CA LEU A 47 8.44 11.74 12.85
C LEU A 47 9.70 10.95 12.48
N PRO A 48 10.15 11.03 11.21
CA PRO A 48 11.44 10.49 10.80
C PRO A 48 12.56 11.04 11.68
N ARG A 49 13.43 10.16 12.18
CA ARG A 49 14.58 10.50 13.03
C ARG A 49 15.83 10.82 12.22
N SER A 50 15.85 10.42 10.94
CA SER A 50 16.94 10.69 10.01
C SER A 50 16.40 10.98 8.60
N LEU A 51 17.22 11.63 7.77
CA LEU A 51 16.89 11.95 6.38
C LEU A 51 16.71 10.70 5.49
N ASP A 52 17.36 9.60 5.85
CA ASP A 52 17.30 8.34 5.11
C ASP A 52 16.15 7.44 5.58
N GLU A 53 15.38 7.87 6.59
CA GLU A 53 14.25 7.11 7.11
C GLU A 53 12.98 7.35 6.28
N HIS A 54 12.35 6.27 5.87
CA HIS A 54 11.09 6.30 5.12
C HIS A 54 9.97 5.77 5.99
N VAL A 55 9.21 6.71 6.56
CA VAL A 55 8.07 6.39 7.42
C VAL A 55 6.80 6.35 6.60
N LEU A 56 6.14 5.20 6.59
CA LEU A 56 4.80 4.99 6.06
C LEU A 56 3.85 4.79 7.23
N MET A 57 2.79 5.59 7.30
CA MET A 57 1.75 5.46 8.32
C MET A 57 0.57 4.69 7.75
N LEU A 58 0.23 3.57 8.38
CA LEU A 58 -0.97 2.80 8.12
C LEU A 58 -1.98 3.09 9.23
N ASP A 59 -3.04 3.82 8.89
CA ASP A 59 -4.18 4.05 9.76
C ASP A 59 -5.10 2.82 9.71
N TYR A 60 -5.20 2.14 10.84
CA TYR A 60 -5.87 0.86 10.98
C TYR A 60 -7.07 0.99 11.92
N ASN A 61 -8.25 0.64 11.42
CA ASN A 61 -9.45 0.54 12.23
C ASN A 61 -9.78 -0.95 12.53
N PRO A 62 -9.77 -1.39 13.80
CA PRO A 62 -10.08 -2.78 14.14
C PRO A 62 -11.54 -3.19 13.82
N SER A 63 -12.43 -2.21 13.62
CA SER A 63 -13.81 -2.47 13.20
C SER A 63 -13.94 -2.72 11.69
N ASP A 64 -12.95 -2.31 10.90
CA ASP A 64 -12.91 -2.51 9.46
C ASP A 64 -11.47 -2.73 8.99
N ALA A 65 -11.01 -3.98 9.11
CA ALA A 65 -9.66 -4.36 8.72
C ALA A 65 -9.38 -4.24 7.21
N THR A 66 -10.41 -3.99 6.39
CA THR A 66 -10.28 -3.86 4.93
C THR A 66 -10.05 -2.42 4.49
N ILE A 67 -10.46 -1.45 5.31
CA ILE A 67 -10.23 -0.02 5.07
C ILE A 67 -8.95 0.40 5.80
N ALA A 68 -7.85 0.35 5.05
CA ALA A 68 -6.53 0.78 5.49
C ALA A 68 -6.12 2.04 4.73
N ARG A 69 -6.00 3.17 5.42
CA ARG A 69 -5.51 4.42 4.82
C ARG A 69 -4.01 4.51 5.04
N ILE A 70 -3.25 4.78 3.99
CA ILE A 70 -1.79 4.88 4.09
C ILE A 70 -1.30 6.25 3.64
N GLN A 71 -0.32 6.75 4.38
CA GLN A 71 0.31 8.04 4.14
C GLN A 71 1.83 7.88 4.18
N SER A 72 2.52 8.51 3.24
CA SER A 72 3.98 8.66 3.32
C SER A 72 4.29 9.93 4.09
N LEU A 73 5.14 9.84 5.12
CA LEU A 73 5.62 10.99 5.87
C LEU A 73 6.99 11.48 5.36
N GLY A 74 7.62 10.73 4.46
CA GLY A 74 8.88 11.08 3.82
C GLY A 74 8.69 11.65 2.41
N GLY A 75 9.64 12.48 1.95
CA GLY A 75 9.55 13.16 0.65
C GLY A 75 9.90 12.30 -0.58
N ASN A 76 10.53 11.15 -0.40
CA ASN A 76 11.16 10.41 -1.50
C ASN A 76 10.24 9.37 -2.16
N PHE A 77 9.15 9.00 -1.47
CA PHE A 77 8.22 7.97 -1.92
C PHE A 77 6.78 8.46 -1.83
N ALA A 78 6.02 8.24 -2.89
CA ALA A 78 4.57 8.39 -2.89
C ALA A 78 3.91 7.02 -2.76
N VAL A 79 2.88 6.92 -1.93
CA VAL A 79 2.05 5.71 -1.82
C VAL A 79 1.03 5.75 -2.95
N THR A 80 1.03 4.71 -3.79
CA THR A 80 0.14 4.61 -4.93
C THR A 80 -1.00 3.63 -4.69
N ARG A 81 -0.83 2.65 -3.77
CA ARG A 81 -1.90 1.69 -3.45
C ARG A 81 -1.72 0.96 -2.13
N VAL A 82 -2.86 0.56 -1.58
CA VAL A 82 -2.97 -0.41 -0.49
C VAL A 82 -3.81 -1.56 -0.99
N LYS A 83 -3.29 -2.78 -0.90
CA LYS A 83 -4.01 -4.00 -1.22
C LYS A 83 -4.06 -4.88 0.03
N VAL A 84 -5.24 -5.34 0.38
CA VAL A 84 -5.46 -6.29 1.48
C VAL A 84 -5.78 -7.65 0.86
N THR A 85 -5.01 -8.68 1.21
CA THR A 85 -5.23 -10.07 0.76
C THR A 85 -5.08 -11.02 1.93
N ASP A 86 -5.49 -12.27 1.78
CA ASP A 86 -5.18 -13.31 2.76
C ASP A 86 -3.67 -13.60 2.76
N ALA A 87 -3.07 -13.79 3.94
CA ALA A 87 -1.66 -14.07 4.09
C ALA A 87 -1.39 -15.56 3.81
N PRO A 88 -0.65 -15.89 2.75
CA PRO A 88 -0.37 -17.28 2.42
C PRO A 88 0.43 -17.95 3.55
N GLY A 89 -0.14 -19.00 4.14
CA GLY A 89 0.49 -19.80 5.19
C GLY A 89 0.13 -19.41 6.63
N ALA A 90 -0.62 -18.33 6.87
CA ALA A 90 -0.94 -17.83 8.21
C ALA A 90 -2.02 -18.62 8.99
N CYS A 91 -2.43 -19.79 8.52
CA CYS A 91 -3.47 -20.62 9.16
C CYS A 91 -2.96 -22.00 9.59
N THR A 92 -1.64 -22.17 9.74
CA THR A 92 -1.04 -23.51 9.90
C THR A 92 -0.76 -23.88 11.35
N SER A 93 -0.75 -22.91 12.27
CA SER A 93 -0.44 -23.13 13.68
C SER A 93 -1.41 -22.45 14.65
N GLU A 94 -1.53 -23.01 15.85
CA GLU A 94 -2.45 -22.51 16.89
C GLU A 94 -2.07 -21.09 17.40
N GLU A 95 -0.80 -20.70 17.28
CA GLU A 95 -0.31 -19.35 17.60
C GLU A 95 -0.72 -18.30 16.55
N GLU A 96 -0.94 -18.70 15.30
CA GLU A 96 -1.36 -17.82 14.20
C GLU A 96 -2.87 -17.55 14.20
N LEU A 97 -3.67 -18.41 14.85
CA LEU A 97 -5.13 -18.18 15.04
C LEU A 97 -5.43 -16.89 15.82
N ASN A 98 -4.47 -16.41 16.62
CA ASN A 98 -4.57 -15.17 17.39
C ASN A 98 -3.88 -13.98 16.69
N ARG A 99 -3.65 -14.06 15.38
CA ARG A 99 -3.07 -12.98 14.59
C ARG A 99 -4.03 -12.55 13.50
N ASN A 100 -3.77 -11.37 12.96
CA ASN A 100 -4.48 -10.90 11.78
C ASN A 100 -3.92 -11.60 10.56
N ASN A 101 -4.73 -12.47 9.95
CA ASN A 101 -4.35 -13.25 8.77
C ASN A 101 -4.36 -12.42 7.48
N ASN A 102 -4.70 -11.14 7.53
CA ASN A 102 -4.60 -10.27 6.37
C ASN A 102 -3.15 -9.85 6.14
N MET A 103 -2.75 -9.95 4.88
CA MET A 103 -1.54 -9.36 4.31
C MET A 103 -1.86 -8.01 3.67
N TYR A 104 -1.13 -6.98 4.11
CA TYR A 104 -1.21 -5.63 3.58
C TYR A 104 -0.02 -5.40 2.65
N ILE A 105 -0.31 -5.14 1.37
CA ILE A 105 0.70 -4.84 0.36
C ILE A 105 0.60 -3.35 0.04
N LEU A 106 1.67 -2.62 0.36
CA LEU A 106 1.77 -1.18 0.19
C LEU A 106 2.56 -0.91 -1.08
N GLU A 107 1.90 -0.40 -2.12
CA GLU A 107 2.57 0.00 -3.35
C GLU A 107 3.06 1.43 -3.20
N THR A 108 4.35 1.62 -3.45
CA THR A 108 5.01 2.92 -3.43
C THR A 108 5.71 3.16 -4.75
N THR A 109 5.90 4.42 -5.09
CA THR A 109 6.73 4.83 -6.21
C THR A 109 7.73 5.89 -5.77
N ALA A 110 8.98 5.71 -6.19
CA ALA A 110 10.02 6.71 -6.00
C ALA A 110 10.02 7.67 -7.18
N LEU A 111 10.00 8.97 -6.91
CA LEU A 111 10.26 9.96 -7.93
C LEU A 111 11.77 10.24 -7.90
N GLY A 112 12.50 9.82 -8.93
CA GLY A 112 13.95 10.05 -9.00
C GLY A 112 14.29 11.52 -8.77
N GLU A 113 15.29 11.78 -7.93
CA GLU A 113 15.77 13.14 -7.62
C GLU A 113 15.99 13.94 -8.91
N ASP A 114 15.44 15.16 -8.93
CA ASP A 114 15.63 16.11 -10.03
C ASP A 114 17.04 16.70 -9.95
N LYS A 115 18.06 15.88 -10.21
CA LYS A 115 19.46 16.35 -10.32
C LYS A 115 19.72 17.14 -11.60
N SER A 116 18.71 17.63 -12.30
CA SER A 116 18.89 18.43 -13.51
C SER A 116 18.26 19.83 -13.43
N LEU A 117 18.83 20.67 -12.57
CA LEU A 117 19.00 22.08 -12.91
C LEU A 117 20.32 22.27 -13.70
N VAL A 118 20.56 21.41 -14.69
CA VAL A 118 21.67 21.61 -15.63
C VAL A 118 21.07 22.23 -16.88
N GLU A 119 21.44 23.47 -17.18
CA GLU A 119 21.19 24.08 -18.49
C GLU A 119 21.66 23.13 -19.59
N GLY A 120 20.77 22.75 -20.51
CA GLY A 120 21.06 21.83 -21.63
C GLY A 120 20.30 20.50 -21.65
N VAL A 121 19.32 20.29 -20.77
CA VAL A 121 18.44 19.12 -20.85
C VAL A 121 17.59 19.18 -22.13
N ASP A 122 17.59 18.08 -22.89
CA ASP A 122 16.76 17.89 -24.08
C ASP A 122 15.26 18.18 -23.78
N PRO A 123 14.58 19.06 -24.52
CA PRO A 123 13.18 19.39 -24.31
C PRO A 123 12.26 18.16 -24.36
N GLN A 124 12.60 17.14 -25.15
CA GLN A 124 11.83 15.90 -25.18
C GLN A 124 11.96 15.11 -23.86
N ALA A 125 13.15 15.09 -23.27
CA ALA A 125 13.36 14.50 -21.95
C ALA A 125 12.57 15.24 -20.86
N ILE A 126 12.48 16.58 -20.91
CA ILE A 126 11.67 17.37 -19.98
C ILE A 126 10.18 17.01 -20.13
N LEU A 127 9.67 16.96 -21.36
CA LEU A 127 8.28 16.60 -21.62
C LEU A 127 7.94 15.17 -21.20
N ALA A 128 8.85 14.22 -21.46
CA ALA A 128 8.69 12.82 -21.02
C ALA A 128 8.59 12.72 -19.49
N ARG A 129 9.46 13.43 -18.76
CA ARG A 129 9.40 13.50 -17.29
C ARG A 129 8.13 14.16 -16.77
N PHE A 130 7.69 15.25 -17.41
CA PHE A 130 6.45 15.93 -17.04
C PHE A 130 5.24 15.01 -17.22
N LYS A 131 5.15 14.31 -18.35
CA LYS A 131 4.09 13.31 -18.60
C LYS A 131 4.13 12.19 -17.56
N GLN A 132 5.32 11.69 -17.24
CA GLN A 132 5.51 10.67 -16.22
C GLN A 132 5.02 11.12 -14.84
N ARG A 133 5.43 12.31 -14.38
CA ARG A 133 4.97 12.90 -13.11
C ARG A 133 3.46 13.04 -13.08
N ASN A 134 2.86 13.54 -14.16
CA ASN A 134 1.40 13.68 -14.25
C ASN A 134 0.66 12.34 -14.22
N THR A 135 1.23 11.27 -14.78
CA THR A 135 0.65 9.92 -14.67
C THR A 135 0.63 9.46 -13.22
N VAL A 136 1.73 9.63 -12.48
CA VAL A 136 1.79 9.26 -11.05
C VAL A 136 0.82 10.11 -10.22
N ILE A 137 0.78 11.44 -10.46
CA ILE A 137 -0.14 12.34 -9.77
C ILE A 137 -1.58 11.91 -10.02
N ARG A 138 -1.97 11.58 -11.26
CA ARG A 138 -3.31 11.06 -11.56
C ARG A 138 -3.59 9.77 -10.80
N GLN A 139 -2.66 8.82 -10.80
CA GLN A 139 -2.81 7.57 -10.04
C GLN A 139 -3.04 7.81 -8.53
N VAL A 140 -2.36 8.80 -7.95
CA VAL A 140 -2.50 9.17 -6.53
C VAL A 140 -3.80 9.95 -6.28
N LEU A 141 -4.24 10.80 -7.23
CA LEU A 141 -5.43 11.63 -7.08
C LEU A 141 -6.73 10.91 -7.44
N ASP A 142 -6.69 9.89 -8.30
CA ASP A 142 -7.86 9.05 -8.67
C ASP A 142 -8.32 8.14 -7.50
N TYR A 143 -7.82 8.38 -6.28
CA TYR A 143 -8.29 7.78 -5.04
C TYR A 143 -9.63 8.36 -4.59
N CYS A 144 -10.72 7.79 -5.10
CA CYS A 144 -11.88 7.42 -4.28
C CYS A 144 -12.84 6.51 -5.08
N GLU A 145 -12.72 5.20 -4.93
CA GLU A 145 -13.85 4.40 -4.44
C GLU A 145 -13.29 3.20 -3.68
N PRO A 146 -13.70 2.97 -2.42
CA PRO A 146 -13.41 1.71 -1.75
C PRO A 146 -14.04 0.59 -2.59
N GLN A 147 -13.19 -0.31 -3.10
CA GLN A 147 -13.67 -1.45 -3.88
C GLN A 147 -14.48 -2.38 -2.97
N SER A 148 -15.79 -2.13 -2.98
CA SER A 148 -16.83 -3.00 -2.47
C SER A 148 -16.95 -4.22 -3.40
N SER A 149 -15.94 -5.08 -3.47
CA SER A 149 -16.04 -6.33 -4.23
C SER A 149 -16.20 -7.51 -3.29
N LEU A 150 -17.37 -7.59 -2.66
CA LEU A 150 -17.91 -8.82 -2.07
C LEU A 150 -19.31 -9.08 -2.63
N SER A 151 -19.35 -9.69 -3.81
CA SER A 151 -20.49 -10.51 -4.24
C SER A 151 -20.01 -11.61 -5.18
N GLY A 152 -19.13 -12.45 -4.66
CA GLY A 152 -18.90 -13.80 -5.15
C GLY A 152 -19.35 -14.79 -4.08
N LEU A 153 -20.66 -14.99 -3.91
CA LEU A 153 -21.16 -16.13 -3.14
C LEU A 153 -22.56 -16.60 -3.58
N ARG A 154 -22.52 -17.63 -4.44
CA ARG A 154 -23.38 -18.83 -4.43
C ARG A 154 -24.89 -18.67 -4.64
N ASP A 155 -25.33 -18.95 -5.87
CA ASP A 155 -26.59 -19.68 -6.09
C ASP A 155 -26.28 -21.17 -6.33
N ASN A 156 -26.41 -21.96 -5.26
CA ASN A 156 -26.45 -23.41 -5.31
C ASN A 156 -27.88 -23.88 -5.57
N THR A 157 -28.07 -24.64 -6.65
CA THR A 157 -28.89 -25.86 -6.75
C THR A 157 -30.32 -25.83 -6.18
N LEU A 158 -31.31 -25.69 -7.06
CA LEU A 158 -32.68 -26.18 -6.85
C LEU A 158 -33.03 -27.19 -7.95
N LYS A 159 -33.04 -28.48 -7.56
CA LYS A 159 -33.68 -29.57 -8.32
C LYS A 159 -35.19 -29.48 -8.11
N PRO A 160 -36.03 -29.45 -9.15
CA PRO A 160 -37.46 -29.68 -8.99
C PRO A 160 -37.77 -31.19 -8.93
N HIS A 161 -38.53 -31.55 -7.90
CA HIS A 161 -39.14 -32.85 -7.69
C HIS A 161 -40.29 -33.05 -8.68
N SER A 162 -40.32 -34.18 -9.39
CA SER A 162 -41.46 -34.61 -10.19
C SER A 162 -42.64 -35.04 -9.29
N PRO A 163 -43.89 -34.82 -9.71
CA PRO A 163 -45.02 -35.66 -9.30
C PRO A 163 -45.04 -36.99 -10.07
#